data_AF-A0A813JD97-F1
#
_entry.id   AF-A0A813JD97-F1
#
_cell.length_a   1.000
_cell.length_b   1.000
_cell.length_c   1.000
_cell.angle_alpha   90.00
_cell.angle_beta   90.00
_cell.angle_gamma   90.00
#
_symmetry.space_group_name_H-M   'P 1'
#
loop_
_entity.id
_entity.type
_entity.pdbx_description
1 polymer ?
#
loop_
_entity_poly.entity_id
_entity_poly.type
_entity_poly.pdbx_seq_one_letter_code
_entity_poly.pdbx_strand_id
1 'polypeptide(L)'
;APAPIATPAKRPHVWLGPDEQAHVGTEDVGRFVRLTRNELIEHLPEGGCGELARDLTLIPSRNRDVGIMLRKLSVEMIMQLSEMRDATDSKGVPSIKKAGFLIDGHKGTGKSQVLNLIAMWARRNGWLVVLEPTPSRYSKEIADIKRSNNGVYIQNEFSQQFLEAVSLANRHMLEEIPIDASAYGTRAIDGEPAE
;
A
#
# COMPACT_ATOMS: atom_id res chain seq x y z
N ALA A 1 -12.34 40.91 31.87
CA ALA A 1 -12.67 39.50 32.19
C ALA A 1 -11.42 38.66 31.93
N PRO A 2 -11.01 37.76 32.84
CA PRO A 2 -9.91 36.84 32.55
C PRO A 2 -10.29 35.97 31.34
N ALA A 3 -9.34 35.75 30.43
CA ALA A 3 -9.55 34.91 29.26
C ALA A 3 -9.96 33.50 29.71
N PRO A 4 -10.93 32.86 29.04
CA PRO A 4 -11.30 31.49 29.38
C PRO A 4 -10.06 30.61 29.23
N ILE A 5 -9.63 29.99 30.34
CA ILE A 5 -8.59 28.98 30.34
C ILE A 5 -9.16 27.81 29.55
N ALA A 6 -8.73 27.66 28.30
CA ALA A 6 -9.11 26.55 27.45
C ALA A 6 -8.73 25.26 28.16
N THR A 7 -9.72 24.58 28.73
CA THR A 7 -9.51 23.24 29.25
C THR A 7 -9.11 22.39 28.06
N PRO A 8 -7.93 21.76 28.03
CA PRO A 8 -7.57 20.90 26.91
C PRO A 8 -8.65 19.84 26.81
N ALA A 9 -9.36 19.80 25.67
CA ALA A 9 -10.31 18.74 25.42
C ALA A 9 -9.58 17.42 25.70
N LYS A 10 -9.97 16.70 26.75
CA LYS A 10 -9.52 15.31 26.93
C LYS A 10 -9.91 14.63 25.63
N ARG A 11 -8.94 14.11 24.87
CA ARG A 11 -9.16 13.54 23.53
C ARG A 11 -9.14 11.99 23.54
N PRO A 12 -10.04 11.29 24.26
CA PRO A 12 -10.06 9.83 24.26
C PRO A 12 -10.51 9.22 22.91
N HIS A 13 -10.96 10.03 21.95
CA HIS A 13 -11.53 9.59 20.67
C HIS A 13 -10.56 9.68 19.46
N VAL A 14 -9.30 10.07 19.67
CA VAL A 14 -8.36 10.33 18.56
C VAL A 14 -7.90 9.04 17.90
N TRP A 15 -7.81 7.94 18.65
CA TRP A 15 -7.42 6.64 18.13
C TRP A 15 -8.64 5.80 17.82
N LEU A 16 -8.52 4.96 16.80
CA LEU A 16 -9.38 3.78 16.67
C LEU A 16 -8.93 2.70 17.66
N GLY A 17 -9.89 2.14 18.37
CA GLY A 17 -9.72 0.90 19.12
C GLY A 17 -9.37 -0.27 18.20
N PRO A 18 -8.76 -1.35 18.74
CA PRO A 18 -8.33 -2.50 17.94
C PRO A 18 -9.46 -3.10 17.06
N ASP A 19 -10.65 -3.27 17.63
CA ASP A 19 -11.81 -3.84 16.91
C ASP A 19 -12.39 -2.87 15.88
N GLU A 20 -12.32 -1.56 16.14
CA GLU A 20 -12.78 -0.50 15.22
C GLU A 20 -11.90 -0.42 13.97
N GLN A 21 -10.59 -0.74 14.09
CA GLN A 21 -9.67 -0.70 12.94
C GLN A 21 -10.01 -1.76 11.86
N ALA A 22 -10.74 -2.81 12.21
CA ALA A 22 -11.18 -3.82 11.25
C ALA A 22 -12.36 -3.33 10.38
N HIS A 23 -13.17 -2.41 10.90
CA HIS A 23 -14.40 -1.94 10.27
C HIS A 23 -14.48 -0.42 10.32
N VAL A 24 -13.71 0.25 9.46
CA VAL A 24 -13.66 1.71 9.41
C VAL A 24 -14.89 2.29 8.69
N GLY A 25 -15.54 3.26 9.33
CA GLY A 25 -16.71 3.95 8.80
C GLY A 25 -16.48 5.43 8.48
N THR A 26 -17.51 6.09 7.94
CA THR A 26 -17.47 7.52 7.63
C THR A 26 -17.34 8.41 8.87
N GLU A 27 -17.80 7.93 10.01
CA GLU A 27 -17.70 8.52 11.34
C GLU A 27 -16.27 8.52 11.89
N ASP A 28 -15.39 7.68 11.34
CA ASP A 28 -14.00 7.56 11.79
C ASP A 28 -13.06 8.54 11.09
N VAL A 29 -13.56 9.32 10.12
CA VAL A 29 -12.77 10.31 9.41
C VAL A 29 -12.20 11.34 10.38
N GLY A 30 -10.88 11.52 10.33
CA GLY A 30 -10.12 12.39 11.22
C GLY A 30 -9.58 11.70 12.48
N ARG A 31 -10.00 10.46 12.77
CA ARG A 31 -9.37 9.60 13.78
C ARG A 31 -8.08 8.99 13.23
N PHE A 32 -7.29 8.35 14.09
CA PHE A 32 -5.99 7.77 13.76
C PHE A 32 -6.03 6.26 13.93
N VAL A 33 -5.55 5.54 12.92
CA VAL A 33 -5.19 4.12 13.05
C VAL A 33 -3.95 4.05 13.92
N ARG A 34 -4.06 3.37 15.06
CA ARG A 34 -2.95 3.17 16.00
C ARG A 34 -2.11 2.01 15.53
N LEU A 35 -0.81 2.23 15.36
CA LEU A 35 0.14 1.26 14.83
C LEU A 35 1.38 1.21 15.71
N THR A 36 1.78 0.02 16.10
CA THR A 36 3.14 -0.24 16.56
C THR A 36 4.11 -0.14 15.40
N ARG A 37 5.41 0.06 15.68
CA ARG A 37 6.43 0.04 14.61
C ARG A 37 6.57 -1.34 13.97
N ASN A 38 6.29 -2.40 14.72
CA ASN A 38 6.34 -3.77 14.20
C ASN A 38 5.23 -4.01 13.20
N GLU A 39 3.99 -3.57 13.48
CA GLU A 39 2.88 -3.65 12.53
C GLU A 39 3.15 -2.90 11.23
N LEU A 40 3.86 -1.77 11.30
CA LEU A 40 4.28 -1.05 10.09
C LEU A 40 5.26 -1.86 9.24
N ILE A 41 6.23 -2.53 9.87
CA ILE A 41 7.20 -3.37 9.14
C ILE A 41 6.50 -4.61 8.57
N GLU A 42 5.61 -5.22 9.34
CA GLU A 42 4.83 -6.39 8.92
C GLU A 42 3.91 -6.07 7.74
N HIS A 43 3.20 -4.94 7.80
CA HIS A 43 2.24 -4.59 6.77
C HIS A 43 2.79 -3.68 5.67
N LEU A 44 4.01 -3.16 5.77
CA LEU A 44 4.70 -2.38 4.72
C LEU A 44 6.20 -2.78 4.65
N PRO A 45 6.52 -4.06 4.41
CA PRO A 45 7.91 -4.53 4.40
C PRO A 45 8.72 -3.94 3.24
N GLU A 46 8.07 -3.47 2.17
CA GLU A 46 8.71 -2.75 1.07
C GLU A 46 9.12 -1.32 1.44
N GLY A 47 8.62 -0.83 2.57
CA GLY A 47 8.71 0.57 3.01
C GLY A 47 7.42 1.34 2.78
N GLY A 48 7.31 2.49 3.47
CA GLY A 48 6.16 3.38 3.35
C GLY A 48 6.27 4.35 2.18
N CYS A 49 5.16 4.61 1.51
CA CYS A 49 5.08 5.63 0.46
C CYS A 49 5.31 7.05 1.02
N GLY A 50 5.93 7.91 0.19
CA GLY A 50 6.14 9.32 0.51
C GLY A 50 7.11 9.52 1.67
N GLU A 51 6.85 10.51 2.53
CA GLU A 51 7.75 10.85 3.63
C GLU A 51 7.52 9.99 4.90
N LEU A 52 6.70 8.94 4.86
CA LEU A 52 6.35 8.16 6.06
C LEU A 52 7.61 7.65 6.80
N ALA A 53 8.57 7.08 6.07
CA ALA A 53 9.81 6.59 6.67
C ALA A 53 10.57 7.70 7.40
N ARG A 54 10.62 8.90 6.82
CA ARG A 54 11.25 10.09 7.43
C ARG A 54 10.46 10.60 8.63
N ASP A 55 9.14 10.67 8.53
CA ASP A 55 8.28 11.10 9.63
C ASP A 55 8.44 10.18 10.85
N LEU A 56 8.63 8.88 10.63
CA LEU A 56 8.86 7.90 11.69
C LEU A 56 10.23 8.05 12.39
N THR A 57 11.26 8.57 11.70
CA THR A 57 12.57 8.83 12.33
C THR A 57 12.57 10.11 13.16
N LEU A 58 11.68 11.05 12.86
CA LEU A 58 11.51 12.29 13.65
C LEU A 58 10.83 12.03 15.01
N ILE A 59 10.18 10.88 15.20
CA ILE A 59 9.56 10.51 16.47
C ILE A 59 10.66 9.97 17.42
N PRO A 60 10.99 10.69 18.52
CA PRO A 60 12.18 10.37 19.33
C PRO A 60 12.11 9.01 20.03
N SER A 61 10.89 8.54 20.31
CA SER A 61 10.67 7.24 20.94
C SER A 61 10.50 6.15 19.89
N ARG A 62 11.34 5.12 19.99
CA ARG A 62 11.22 3.90 19.17
C ARG A 62 10.08 2.98 19.64
N ASN A 63 9.69 3.07 20.91
CA ASN A 63 8.70 2.18 21.53
C ASN A 63 7.30 2.79 21.60
N ARG A 64 7.12 4.01 21.08
CA ARG A 64 5.82 4.68 21.09
C ARG A 64 5.09 4.35 19.80
N ASP A 65 3.81 4.02 19.96
CA ASP A 65 2.92 3.84 18.83
C ASP A 65 2.80 5.12 18.01
N VAL A 66 2.56 4.92 16.73
CA VAL A 66 2.41 5.97 15.75
C VAL A 66 1.00 5.91 15.18
N GLY A 67 0.60 7.01 14.55
CA GLY A 67 -0.73 7.13 14.01
C GLY A 67 -0.74 7.62 12.59
N ILE A 68 -1.49 6.94 11.74
CA ILE A 68 -1.85 7.46 10.44
C ILE A 68 -3.32 7.86 10.49
N MET A 69 -3.59 9.12 10.17
CA MET A 69 -4.93 9.69 10.20
C MET A 69 -5.79 9.08 9.08
N LEU A 70 -6.98 8.59 9.43
CA LEU A 70 -8.00 8.23 8.46
C LEU A 70 -8.55 9.48 7.80
N ARG A 71 -8.32 9.56 6.49
CA ARG A 71 -8.87 10.63 5.67
C ARG A 71 -10.16 10.14 5.03
N LYS A 72 -11.03 11.09 4.69
CA LYS A 72 -12.26 10.80 3.94
C LYS A 72 -11.99 9.90 2.73
N LEU A 73 -10.95 10.22 1.96
CA LEU A 73 -10.54 9.45 0.79
C LEU A 73 -10.09 8.03 1.13
N SER A 74 -9.43 7.82 2.27
CA SER A 74 -9.05 6.46 2.71
C SER A 74 -10.29 5.60 2.97
N VAL A 75 -11.29 6.15 3.67
CA VAL A 75 -12.54 5.44 3.98
C VAL A 75 -13.32 5.16 2.70
N GLU A 76 -13.50 6.16 1.83
CA GLU A 76 -14.20 5.99 0.54
C GLU A 76 -13.55 4.90 -0.33
N MET A 77 -12.22 4.83 -0.37
CA MET A 77 -11.51 3.79 -1.11
C MET A 77 -11.64 2.41 -0.47
N ILE A 78 -11.56 2.31 0.86
CA ILE A 78 -11.77 1.05 1.57
C ILE A 78 -13.16 0.49 1.30
N MET A 79 -14.20 1.34 1.33
CA MET A 79 -15.57 0.93 1.00
C MET A 79 -15.68 0.42 -0.45
N GLN A 80 -15.16 1.17 -1.42
CA GLN A 80 -15.19 0.75 -2.82
C GLN A 80 -14.40 -0.53 -3.09
N LEU A 81 -13.24 -0.71 -2.44
CA LEU A 81 -12.44 -1.93 -2.57
C LEU A 81 -13.14 -3.12 -1.93
N SER A 82 -13.82 -2.92 -0.80
CA SER A 82 -14.63 -3.95 -0.16
C SER A 82 -15.75 -4.44 -1.07
N GLU A 83 -16.45 -3.51 -1.74
CA GLU A 83 -17.49 -3.85 -2.73
C GLU A 83 -16.90 -4.59 -3.95
N MET A 84 -15.69 -4.23 -4.38
CA MET A 84 -15.03 -4.86 -5.54
C MET A 84 -14.52 -6.27 -5.27
N ARG A 85 -14.26 -6.63 -4.00
CA ARG A 85 -13.74 -7.96 -3.62
C ARG A 85 -14.64 -9.09 -4.15
N ASP A 86 -15.94 -8.90 -4.01
CA ASP A 86 -16.96 -9.90 -4.32
C ASP A 86 -17.69 -9.59 -5.65
N ALA A 87 -17.13 -8.69 -6.46
CA ALA A 87 -17.75 -8.26 -7.71
C ALA A 87 -17.74 -9.36 -8.78
N THR A 88 -18.92 -9.67 -9.31
CA THR A 88 -19.11 -10.63 -10.40
C THR A 88 -19.73 -9.98 -11.63
N ASP A 89 -19.49 -10.58 -12.80
CA ASP A 89 -20.21 -10.22 -14.02
C ASP A 89 -21.66 -10.76 -14.02
N SER A 90 -22.40 -10.52 -15.11
CA SER A 90 -23.78 -11.00 -15.26
C SER A 90 -23.90 -12.52 -15.34
N LYS A 91 -22.79 -13.25 -15.43
CA LYS A 91 -22.71 -14.72 -15.44
C LYS A 91 -22.23 -15.28 -14.11
N GLY A 92 -22.00 -14.43 -13.09
CA GLY A 92 -21.50 -14.84 -11.79
C GLY A 92 -19.99 -15.12 -11.75
N VAL A 93 -19.24 -14.73 -12.79
CA VAL A 93 -17.78 -14.89 -12.82
C VAL A 93 -17.12 -13.69 -12.14
N PRO A 94 -16.12 -13.88 -11.26
CA PRO A 94 -15.37 -12.77 -10.65
C PRO A 94 -14.88 -11.78 -11.72
N SER A 95 -15.27 -10.52 -11.60
CA SER A 95 -14.96 -9.50 -12.61
C SER A 95 -14.99 -8.10 -12.01
N ILE A 96 -13.87 -7.40 -12.12
CA ILE A 96 -13.74 -6.00 -11.69
C ILE A 96 -13.90 -5.09 -12.92
N LYS A 97 -15.05 -4.43 -13.05
CA LYS A 97 -15.33 -3.48 -14.14
C LYS A 97 -14.79 -2.07 -13.85
N LYS A 98 -13.57 -1.96 -13.34
CA LYS A 98 -12.90 -0.69 -13.05
C LYS A 98 -11.42 -0.77 -13.41
N ALA A 99 -10.95 0.21 -14.17
CA ALA A 99 -9.55 0.28 -14.60
C ALA A 99 -8.57 0.62 -13.46
N GLY A 100 -9.06 1.27 -12.39
CA GLY A 100 -8.25 1.62 -11.22
C GLY A 100 -8.70 2.93 -10.58
N PHE A 101 -7.83 3.46 -9.74
CA PHE A 101 -8.01 4.73 -9.04
C PHE A 101 -6.79 5.61 -9.25
N LEU A 102 -7.01 6.91 -9.46
CA LEU A 102 -5.97 7.93 -9.44
C LEU A 102 -6.18 8.83 -8.22
N ILE A 103 -5.22 8.81 -7.30
CA ILE A 103 -5.19 9.73 -6.16
C ILE A 103 -4.35 10.95 -6.54
N ASP A 104 -5.01 12.06 -6.85
CA ASP A 104 -4.36 13.31 -7.22
C ASP A 104 -4.63 14.45 -6.22
N GLY A 105 -3.83 15.50 -6.29
CA GLY A 105 -3.93 16.70 -5.47
C GLY A 105 -2.59 17.39 -5.27
N HIS A 106 -2.61 18.57 -4.67
CA HIS A 106 -1.41 19.38 -4.45
C HIS A 106 -0.30 18.64 -3.67
N LYS A 107 0.95 19.10 -3.82
CA LYS A 107 2.09 18.57 -3.05
C LYS A 107 1.83 18.74 -1.55
N GLY A 108 2.18 17.72 -0.76
CA GLY A 108 2.02 17.76 0.71
C GLY A 108 0.61 17.51 1.23
N THR A 109 -0.37 17.20 0.38
CA THR A 109 -1.75 16.91 0.83
C THR A 109 -1.93 15.54 1.48
N GLY A 110 -0.90 14.70 1.59
CA GLY A 110 -0.98 13.40 2.27
C GLY A 110 -1.47 12.22 1.42
N LYS A 111 -1.42 12.33 0.09
CA LYS A 111 -1.81 11.26 -0.85
C LYS A 111 -1.11 9.92 -0.58
N SER A 112 0.20 9.96 -0.34
CA SER A 112 0.99 8.76 -0.03
C SER A 112 0.55 8.08 1.27
N GLN A 113 0.05 8.85 2.25
CA GLN A 113 -0.46 8.27 3.50
C GLN A 113 -1.80 7.55 3.30
N VAL A 114 -2.61 8.01 2.34
CA VAL A 114 -3.82 7.29 1.92
C VAL A 114 -3.43 5.93 1.32
N LEU A 115 -2.41 5.88 0.45
CA LEU A 115 -1.92 4.62 -0.12
C LEU A 115 -1.37 3.67 0.95
N ASN A 116 -0.59 4.17 1.91
CA ASN A 116 -0.09 3.37 3.04
C ASN A 116 -1.24 2.70 3.81
N LEU A 117 -2.27 3.48 4.17
CA LEU A 117 -3.44 2.95 4.88
C LEU A 117 -4.19 1.89 4.09
N ILE A 118 -4.40 2.11 2.79
CA ILE A 118 -5.12 1.18 1.92
C ILE A 118 -4.32 -0.13 1.76
N ALA A 119 -3.00 -0.05 1.58
CA ALA A 119 -2.14 -1.22 1.46
C ALA A 119 -2.17 -2.07 2.74
N MET A 120 -2.05 -1.43 3.91
CA MET A 120 -2.16 -2.13 5.20
C MET A 120 -3.53 -2.74 5.42
N TRP A 121 -4.60 -2.00 5.10
CA TRP A 121 -5.98 -2.51 5.18
C TRP A 121 -6.18 -3.74 4.28
N ALA A 122 -5.72 -3.68 3.03
CA ALA A 122 -5.84 -4.79 2.08
C ALA A 122 -5.10 -6.04 2.58
N ARG A 123 -3.88 -5.89 3.10
CA ARG A 123 -3.11 -7.01 3.71
C ARG A 123 -3.84 -7.63 4.89
N ARG A 124 -4.37 -6.81 5.81
CA ARG A 124 -5.16 -7.27 6.96
C ARG A 124 -6.42 -8.04 6.54
N ASN A 125 -6.92 -7.80 5.33
CA ASN A 125 -8.09 -8.46 4.77
C ASN A 125 -7.74 -9.61 3.81
N GLY A 126 -6.50 -10.09 3.82
CA GLY A 126 -6.07 -11.27 3.05
C GLY A 126 -5.87 -11.01 1.55
N TRP A 127 -5.66 -9.76 1.15
CA TRP A 127 -5.36 -9.44 -0.25
C TRP A 127 -3.86 -9.64 -0.52
N LEU A 128 -3.55 -10.15 -1.70
CA LEU A 128 -2.20 -10.05 -2.27
C LEU A 128 -1.96 -8.60 -2.66
N VAL A 129 -0.97 -7.96 -2.06
CA VAL A 129 -0.67 -6.53 -2.27
C VAL A 129 0.70 -6.35 -2.88
N VAL A 130 0.71 -5.82 -4.11
CA VAL A 130 1.92 -5.36 -4.81
C VAL A 130 2.05 -3.86 -4.61
N LEU A 131 3.10 -3.43 -3.90
CA LEU A 131 3.34 -2.02 -3.55
C LEU A 131 4.74 -1.59 -3.99
N GLU A 132 4.83 -0.49 -4.72
CA GLU A 132 6.10 0.20 -5.01
C GLU A 132 6.08 1.60 -4.36
N PRO A 133 6.80 1.81 -3.25
CA PRO A 133 6.73 3.06 -2.49
C PRO A 133 7.44 4.24 -3.15
N THR A 134 8.45 4.00 -4.00
CA THR A 134 9.29 5.03 -4.62
C THR A 134 9.52 4.76 -6.11
N PRO A 135 8.47 4.73 -6.96
CA PRO A 135 8.60 4.38 -8.37
C PRO A 135 9.49 5.37 -9.15
N SER A 136 9.67 6.60 -8.64
CA SER A 136 10.57 7.58 -9.26
C SER A 136 12.04 7.18 -9.26
N ARG A 137 12.43 6.16 -8.48
CA ARG A 137 13.82 5.70 -8.43
C ARG A 137 14.26 5.08 -9.75
N TYR A 138 13.36 4.40 -10.45
CA TYR A 138 13.67 3.71 -11.71
C TYR A 138 14.14 4.66 -12.82
N SER A 139 13.73 5.93 -12.77
CA SER A 139 14.13 6.96 -13.74
C SER A 139 15.25 7.88 -13.28
N LYS A 140 15.66 7.82 -12.01
CA LYS A 140 16.61 8.76 -11.41
C LYS A 140 17.89 8.10 -10.89
N GLU A 141 17.77 6.88 -10.38
CA GLU A 141 18.90 6.14 -9.86
C GLU A 141 19.65 5.46 -11.01
N ILE A 142 20.97 5.38 -10.85
CA ILE A 142 21.84 4.73 -11.83
C ILE A 142 21.76 3.23 -11.59
N ALA A 143 21.38 2.49 -12.62
CA ALA A 143 21.43 1.03 -12.66
C ALA A 143 21.93 0.57 -14.03
N ASP A 144 22.37 -0.69 -14.13
CA ASP A 144 22.69 -1.30 -15.42
C ASP A 144 21.41 -1.44 -16.26
N ILE A 145 21.41 -0.85 -17.46
CA ILE A 145 20.28 -0.86 -18.38
C ILE A 145 20.66 -1.71 -19.58
N LYS A 146 19.95 -2.82 -19.75
CA LYS A 146 20.09 -3.70 -20.91
C LYS A 146 19.01 -3.39 -21.92
N ARG A 147 19.35 -3.38 -23.20
CA ARG A 147 18.36 -3.25 -24.26
C ARG A 147 18.00 -4.64 -24.78
N SER A 148 16.72 -4.97 -24.78
CA SER A 148 16.21 -6.17 -25.45
C SER A 148 16.15 -5.98 -26.97
N ASN A 149 16.16 -7.11 -27.68
CA ASN A 149 15.93 -7.18 -29.13
C ASN A 149 14.56 -6.62 -29.55
N ASN A 150 13.56 -6.64 -28.67
CA ASN A 150 12.23 -6.07 -28.95
C ASN A 150 12.15 -4.55 -28.72
N GLY A 151 13.26 -3.92 -28.35
CA GLY A 151 13.34 -2.48 -28.15
C GLY A 151 12.98 -1.97 -26.75
N VAL A 152 12.63 -2.85 -25.79
CA VAL A 152 12.45 -2.44 -24.38
C VAL A 152 13.78 -2.37 -23.65
N TYR A 153 13.83 -1.50 -22.64
CA TYR A 153 14.97 -1.39 -21.73
C TYR A 153 14.65 -2.13 -20.43
N ILE A 154 15.58 -2.99 -20.01
CA ILE A 154 15.44 -3.85 -18.84
C ILE A 154 16.40 -3.37 -17.77
N GLN A 155 15.86 -3.17 -16.57
CA GLN A 155 16.62 -2.82 -15.36
C GLN A 155 16.60 -4.02 -14.40
N ASN A 156 17.53 -4.95 -14.62
CA ASN A 156 17.55 -6.23 -13.89
C ASN A 156 17.65 -6.04 -12.37
N GLU A 157 18.50 -5.11 -11.93
CA GLU A 157 18.73 -4.86 -10.51
C GLU A 157 17.45 -4.38 -9.80
N PHE A 158 16.77 -3.37 -10.35
CA PHE A 158 15.50 -2.89 -9.79
C PHE A 158 14.39 -3.95 -9.85
N SER A 159 14.36 -4.74 -10.93
CA SER A 159 13.39 -5.83 -11.07
C SER A 159 13.57 -6.89 -9.99
N GLN A 160 14.82 -7.28 -9.70
CA GLN A 160 15.13 -8.22 -8.61
C GLN A 160 14.74 -7.65 -7.25
N GLN A 161 15.15 -6.42 -6.93
CA GLN A 161 14.80 -5.77 -5.66
C GLN A 161 13.28 -5.66 -5.47
N PHE A 162 12.55 -5.31 -6.53
CA PHE A 162 11.09 -5.23 -6.50
C PHE A 162 10.45 -6.59 -6.24
N LEU A 163 10.86 -7.63 -6.95
CA LEU A 163 10.33 -8.99 -6.77
C LEU A 163 10.64 -9.57 -5.38
N GLU A 164 11.84 -9.30 -4.85
CA GLU A 164 12.20 -9.66 -3.48
C GLU A 164 11.29 -8.95 -2.47
N ALA A 165 11.06 -7.65 -2.64
CA ALA A 165 10.20 -6.86 -1.77
C ALA A 165 8.74 -7.36 -1.79
N VAL A 166 8.19 -7.62 -2.99
CA VAL A 166 6.84 -8.19 -3.16
C VAL A 166 6.72 -9.55 -2.47
N SER A 167 7.78 -10.37 -2.48
CA SER A 167 7.77 -11.67 -1.83
C SER A 167 7.64 -11.58 -0.30
N LEU A 168 8.16 -10.52 0.33
CA LEU A 168 8.22 -10.40 1.81
C LEU A 168 6.85 -10.57 2.49
N ALA A 169 5.81 -9.89 1.99
CA ALA A 169 4.45 -9.99 2.54
C ALA A 169 3.59 -11.08 1.87
N ASN A 170 3.87 -11.41 0.60
CA ASN A 170 2.96 -12.21 -0.22
C ASN A 170 3.38 -13.66 -0.42
N ARG A 171 4.54 -14.09 0.11
CA ARG A 171 5.14 -15.41 -0.19
C ARG A 171 4.17 -16.58 -0.10
N HIS A 172 3.42 -16.69 1.00
CA HIS A 172 2.45 -17.77 1.21
C HIS A 172 1.38 -17.81 0.10
N MET A 173 0.88 -16.65 -0.33
CA MET A 173 -0.08 -16.57 -1.45
C MET A 173 0.59 -16.90 -2.78
N LEU A 174 1.80 -16.42 -3.02
CA LEU A 174 2.55 -16.67 -4.25
C LEU A 174 2.86 -18.16 -4.46
N GLU A 175 3.11 -18.90 -3.38
CA GLU A 175 3.34 -20.35 -3.42
C GLU A 175 2.09 -21.15 -3.76
N GLU A 176 0.90 -20.61 -3.49
CA GLU A 176 -0.40 -21.24 -3.79
C GLU A 176 -0.92 -20.93 -5.19
N ILE A 177 -0.43 -19.87 -5.84
CA ILE A 177 -0.88 -19.47 -7.17
C ILE A 177 -0.46 -20.52 -8.21
N PRO A 178 -1.42 -21.14 -8.93
CA PRO A 178 -1.09 -22.12 -9.95
C PRO A 178 -0.36 -21.44 -11.11
N ILE A 179 0.79 -22.00 -11.47
CA ILE A 179 1.55 -21.57 -12.65
C ILE A 179 1.01 -22.29 -13.88
N ASP A 180 0.76 -21.55 -14.96
CA ASP A 180 0.51 -22.15 -16.26
C ASP A 180 1.81 -22.73 -16.82
N ALA A 181 2.00 -24.05 -16.61
CA ALA A 181 3.18 -24.79 -17.06
C ALA A 181 3.35 -24.79 -18.59
N SER A 182 2.29 -24.51 -19.36
CA SER A 182 2.40 -24.39 -20.82
C SER A 182 3.09 -23.11 -21.26
N ALA A 183 3.05 -22.07 -20.43
CA ALA A 183 3.67 -20.76 -20.68
C ALA A 183 4.97 -20.56 -19.89
N TYR A 184 5.13 -21.21 -18.73
CA TYR A 184 6.27 -21.02 -17.86
C TYR A 184 7.60 -21.36 -18.55
N GLY A 185 8.57 -20.44 -18.48
CA GLY A 185 9.88 -20.61 -19.11
C GLY A 185 9.89 -20.51 -20.64
N THR A 186 8.73 -20.33 -21.29
CA THR A 186 8.66 -20.16 -22.75
C THR A 186 8.98 -18.74 -23.21
N ARG A 187 8.93 -17.76 -22.29
CA ARG A 187 9.14 -16.35 -22.56
C ARG A 187 10.18 -15.76 -21.61
N ALA A 188 11.05 -14.91 -22.14
CA ALA A 188 11.92 -14.03 -21.36
C ALA A 188 11.13 -12.86 -20.75
N ILE A 189 11.80 -12.07 -19.89
CA ILE A 189 11.19 -10.96 -19.14
C ILE A 189 10.61 -9.88 -20.07
N ASP A 190 11.18 -9.74 -21.26
CA ASP A 190 10.72 -8.81 -22.30
C ASP A 190 9.57 -9.37 -23.16
N GLY A 191 9.15 -10.63 -22.94
CA GLY A 191 8.09 -11.30 -23.69
C GLY A 191 8.56 -11.98 -24.97
N GLU A 192 9.84 -11.94 -25.32
CA GLU A 192 10.40 -12.75 -26.41
C GLU A 192 10.45 -14.23 -26.02
N PRO A 193 10.42 -15.17 -26.97
CA PRO A 193 10.67 -16.58 -26.68
C PRO A 193 12.01 -16.75 -25.95
N ALA A 194 12.01 -17.52 -24.86
CA ALA A 194 13.27 -17.93 -24.24
C ALA A 194 13.93 -18.99 -25.13
N GLU A 195 15.12 -18.70 -25.64
CA GLU A 195 15.95 -19.67 -26.39
C GLU A 195 16.52 -20.78 -25.49
#